data_AF-A0A0T7FAX2-F1
#
_entry.id   AF-A0A0T7FAX2-F1
#
_cell.length_a   1.000
_cell.length_b   1.000
_cell.length_c   1.000
_cell.angle_alpha   90.00
_cell.angle_beta   90.00
_cell.angle_gamma   90.00
#
_symmetry.space_group_name_H-M   'P 1'
#
loop_
_entity.id
_entity.type
_entity.pdbx_description
1 polymer ?
#
loop_
_entity_poly.entity_id
_entity_poly.type
_entity_poly.pdbx_seq_one_letter_code
_entity_poly.pdbx_strand_id
1 'polypeptide(L)'
;MTRPTLNYRSKTEAVMALKAQGLGVDAIARRIGSTVKNVETMARYARRRGLPLPVEVVETLLSDDVHQRLVPQARKRKVTVDRLIVQLITAIANDNMVDAVLDDRGAA
;
A
#
# COMPACT_ATOMS: atom_id res chain seq x y z
N MET A 1 -7.18 28.39 9.00
CA MET A 1 -6.06 28.65 8.06
C MET A 1 -6.05 27.60 6.98
N THR A 2 -6.29 28.02 5.75
CA THR A 2 -6.61 27.23 4.55
C THR A 2 -5.33 26.63 3.96
N ARG A 3 -5.17 25.30 3.96
CA ARG A 3 -4.52 24.58 2.85
C ARG A 3 -5.28 23.29 2.52
N PRO A 4 -6.52 23.40 2.00
CA PRO A 4 -7.34 22.28 1.54
C PRO A 4 -6.66 21.42 0.46
N THR A 5 -5.53 21.87 -0.07
CA THR A 5 -4.71 21.18 -1.07
C THR A 5 -3.26 21.03 -0.66
N LEU A 6 -2.82 21.33 0.58
CA LEU A 6 -1.45 21.08 1.06
C LEU A 6 -0.32 21.53 0.09
N ASN A 7 -0.45 22.70 -0.55
CA ASN A 7 0.45 23.23 -1.61
C ASN A 7 0.41 22.50 -2.97
N TYR A 8 -0.45 21.50 -3.14
CA TYR A 8 -0.73 20.91 -4.44
C TYR A 8 -1.68 21.79 -5.25
N ARG A 9 -1.60 21.67 -6.58
CA ARG A 9 -2.39 22.43 -7.57
C ARG A 9 -3.88 22.07 -7.49
N SER A 10 -4.21 20.87 -7.00
CA SER A 10 -5.60 20.44 -6.76
C SER A 10 -5.73 19.46 -5.59
N LYS A 11 -6.96 19.27 -5.11
CA LYS A 11 -7.28 18.24 -4.10
C LYS A 11 -7.01 16.83 -4.62
N THR A 12 -7.30 16.59 -5.90
CA THR A 12 -7.02 15.32 -6.57
C THR A 12 -5.53 15.03 -6.60
N GLU A 13 -4.70 16.01 -6.92
CA GLU A 13 -3.24 15.87 -6.89
C GLU A 13 -2.72 15.62 -5.47
N ALA A 14 -3.26 16.31 -4.47
CA ALA A 14 -2.95 16.05 -3.06
C ALA A 14 -3.29 14.60 -2.65
N VAL A 15 -4.47 14.10 -3.04
CA VAL A 15 -4.88 12.71 -2.79
C VAL A 15 -3.92 11.72 -3.44
N MET A 16 -3.50 11.98 -4.67
CA MET A 16 -2.60 11.09 -5.42
C MET A 16 -1.19 11.07 -4.84
N ALA A 17 -0.64 12.23 -4.49
CA ALA A 17 0.67 12.34 -3.84
C ALA A 17 0.69 11.66 -2.46
N LEU A 18 -0.36 11.81 -1.66
CA LEU A 18 -0.45 11.15 -0.35
C LEU A 18 -0.67 9.64 -0.47
N LYS A 19 -1.43 9.17 -1.48
CA LYS A 19 -1.54 7.73 -1.77
C LYS A 19 -0.20 7.14 -2.20
N ALA A 20 0.60 7.87 -2.98
CA ALA A 20 1.95 7.43 -3.37
C ALA A 20 2.90 7.29 -2.16
N GLN A 21 2.68 8.07 -1.10
CA GLN A 21 3.39 7.93 0.18
C GLN A 21 2.88 6.76 1.04
N GLY A 22 1.97 5.92 0.52
CA GLY A 22 1.42 4.76 1.22
C GLY A 22 0.34 5.09 2.25
N LEU A 23 -0.18 6.32 2.30
CA LEU A 23 -1.23 6.67 3.25
C LEU A 23 -2.58 6.03 2.87
N GLY A 24 -3.24 5.46 3.88
CA GLY A 24 -4.62 4.98 3.77
C GLY A 24 -5.63 6.13 3.56
N VAL A 25 -6.77 5.81 2.95
CA VAL A 25 -7.81 6.77 2.54
C VAL A 25 -8.32 7.60 3.73
N ASP A 26 -8.49 6.99 4.91
CA ASP A 26 -8.93 7.69 6.13
C ASP A 26 -7.93 8.73 6.61
N ALA A 27 -6.63 8.42 6.54
CA ALA A 27 -5.57 9.34 6.91
C ALA A 27 -5.51 10.52 5.92
N ILE A 28 -5.68 10.26 4.62
CA ILE A 28 -5.74 11.28 3.59
C ILE A 28 -6.94 12.21 3.82
N ALA A 29 -8.12 11.64 4.07
CA ALA A 29 -9.35 12.39 4.33
C ALA A 29 -9.18 13.39 5.47
N ARG A 30 -8.63 12.94 6.61
CA ARG A 30 -8.30 13.82 7.75
C ARG A 30 -7.30 14.90 7.37
N ARG A 31 -6.25 14.55 6.61
CA ARG A 31 -5.14 15.46 6.28
C ARG A 31 -5.51 16.57 5.29
N ILE A 32 -6.42 16.30 4.36
CA ILE A 32 -6.86 17.29 3.35
C ILE A 32 -8.19 17.98 3.72
N GLY A 33 -8.80 17.59 4.85
CA GLY A 33 -10.13 18.08 5.25
C GLY A 33 -11.22 17.66 4.26
N SER A 34 -11.28 16.37 3.93
CA SER A 34 -12.32 15.79 3.07
C SER A 34 -12.92 14.53 3.68
N THR A 35 -13.93 13.97 3.02
CA THR A 35 -14.52 12.69 3.42
C THR A 35 -13.82 11.54 2.70
N VAL A 36 -13.84 10.35 3.31
CA VAL A 36 -13.32 9.11 2.72
C VAL A 36 -13.89 8.89 1.31
N LYS A 37 -15.22 9.00 1.18
CA LYS A 37 -15.95 8.90 -0.10
C LYS A 37 -15.44 9.87 -1.17
N ASN A 38 -15.13 11.11 -0.79
CA ASN A 38 -14.58 12.10 -1.72
C ASN A 38 -13.16 11.73 -2.15
N VAL A 39 -12.33 11.25 -1.23
CA VAL A 39 -10.96 10.78 -1.53
C VAL A 39 -11.00 9.60 -2.51
N GLU A 40 -11.88 8.62 -2.29
CA GLU A 40 -12.07 7.49 -3.20
C GLU A 40 -12.54 7.92 -4.59
N THR A 41 -13.50 8.85 -4.63
CA THR A 41 -14.02 9.41 -5.88
C THR A 41 -12.91 10.13 -6.66
N MET A 42 -12.09 10.94 -5.98
CA MET A 42 -10.95 11.63 -6.57
C MET A 42 -9.88 10.66 -7.08
N ALA A 43 -9.55 9.62 -6.32
CA ALA A 43 -8.60 8.59 -6.74
C ALA A 43 -9.11 7.83 -7.97
N ARG A 44 -10.41 7.48 -8.00
CA ARG A 44 -11.06 6.83 -9.15
C ARG A 44 -11.09 7.74 -10.37
N TYR A 45 -11.40 9.02 -10.20
CA TYR A 45 -11.38 10.01 -11.27
C TYR A 45 -9.97 10.16 -11.86
N ALA A 46 -8.95 10.24 -11.01
CA ALA A 46 -7.56 10.36 -11.44
C ALA A 46 -7.07 9.14 -12.23
N ARG A 47 -7.40 7.92 -11.75
CA ARG A 47 -7.13 6.66 -12.48
C ARG A 47 -7.77 6.66 -13.87
N ARG A 48 -9.05 7.05 -13.98
CA ARG A 48 -9.78 7.09 -15.25
C ARG A 48 -9.21 8.09 -16.26
N ARG A 49 -8.58 9.17 -15.78
CA ARG A 49 -7.96 10.21 -16.62
C ARG A 49 -6.51 9.91 -16.99
N GLY A 50 -5.96 8.77 -16.55
CA GLY A 50 -4.56 8.43 -16.80
C GLY A 50 -3.58 9.42 -16.14
N LEU A 51 -4.00 10.08 -15.05
CA LEU A 51 -3.06 10.91 -14.28
C LEU A 51 -1.98 9.98 -13.73
N PRO A 52 -0.69 10.35 -13.87
CA PRO A 52 0.41 9.51 -13.42
C PRO A 52 0.24 9.24 -11.92
N LEU A 53 -0.04 7.98 -11.59
CA LEU A 53 0.12 7.47 -10.24
C LEU A 53 1.63 7.28 -10.04
N PRO A 54 2.27 7.96 -9.08
CA PRO A 54 3.72 7.84 -8.90
C PRO A 54 4.19 6.44 -8.51
N VAL A 55 3.27 5.52 -8.19
CA VAL A 55 3.59 4.12 -7.93
C VAL A 55 2.42 3.29 -8.48
N GLU A 56 2.70 2.46 -9.47
CA GLU A 56 1.81 1.35 -9.82
C GLU A 56 1.83 0.39 -8.61
N VAL A 57 0.91 0.59 -7.66
CA VAL A 57 0.66 -0.40 -6.62
C VAL A 57 -0.03 -1.58 -7.30
N VAL A 58 0.77 -2.51 -7.80
CA VAL A 58 0.28 -3.78 -8.29
C VAL A 58 -0.18 -4.57 -7.08
N GLU A 59 -1.50 -4.58 -6.83
CA GLU A 59 -2.12 -5.50 -5.88
C GLU A 59 -1.93 -6.91 -6.43
N THR A 60 -0.84 -7.57 -6.04
CA THR A 60 -0.58 -8.95 -6.43
C THR A 60 -1.24 -9.85 -5.40
N LEU A 61 -2.28 -10.57 -5.82
CA LEU A 61 -2.81 -11.69 -5.05
C LEU A 61 -1.72 -12.77 -4.96
N LEU A 62 -1.57 -13.36 -3.78
CA LEU A 62 -0.67 -14.50 -3.61
C LEU A 62 -1.15 -15.62 -4.54
N SER A 63 -0.25 -16.18 -5.36
CA SER A 63 -0.63 -17.31 -6.22
C SER A 63 -0.96 -18.54 -5.39
N ASP A 64 -1.85 -19.39 -5.89
CA ASP A 64 -2.22 -20.65 -5.24
C ASP A 64 -1.00 -21.54 -4.98
N ASP A 65 0.00 -21.52 -5.86
CA ASP A 65 1.26 -22.27 -5.68
C ASP A 65 2.01 -21.81 -4.42
N VAL A 66 2.20 -20.49 -4.26
CA VAL A 66 2.88 -19.94 -3.07
C VAL A 66 2.05 -20.23 -1.82
N HIS A 67 0.72 -20.13 -1.90
CA HIS A 67 -0.16 -20.49 -0.80
C HIS A 67 0.05 -21.96 -0.38
N GLN A 68 0.06 -22.90 -1.32
CA GLN A 68 0.28 -24.33 -1.04
C GLN A 68 1.66 -24.60 -0.44
N ARG A 69 2.69 -23.89 -0.88
CA ARG A 69 4.05 -24.00 -0.30
C ARG A 69 4.12 -23.54 1.16
N LEU A 70 3.24 -22.63 1.57
CA LEU A 70 3.16 -22.14 2.96
C LEU A 70 2.32 -23.05 3.88
N VAL A 71 1.43 -23.89 3.34
CA VAL A 71 0.56 -24.79 4.13
C VAL A 71 1.32 -25.63 5.15
N PRO A 72 2.44 -26.31 4.83
CA PRO A 72 3.17 -27.11 5.81
C PRO A 72 3.70 -26.27 6.98
N GLN A 73 4.16 -25.05 6.71
CA GLN A 73 4.70 -24.15 7.73
C GLN A 73 3.61 -23.58 8.64
N ALA A 74 2.44 -23.31 8.07
CA ALA A 74 1.26 -22.86 8.81
C ALA A 74 0.72 -23.99 9.71
N ARG A 75 0.64 -25.21 9.19
CA ARG A 75 0.24 -26.41 9.95
C ARG A 75 1.16 -26.68 11.14
N LYS A 76 2.49 -26.63 10.95
CA LYS A 76 3.46 -26.78 12.04
C LYS A 76 3.24 -25.79 13.19
N ARG A 77 2.73 -24.60 12.88
CA ARG A 77 2.50 -23.50 13.83
C ARG A 77 1.04 -23.38 14.30
N LYS A 78 0.15 -24.26 13.82
CA LYS A 78 -1.30 -24.24 14.12
C LYS A 78 -1.97 -22.90 13.81
N VAL A 79 -1.58 -22.25 12.70
CA VAL A 79 -2.16 -20.99 12.22
C VAL A 79 -2.67 -21.15 10.79
N THR A 80 -3.52 -20.23 10.33
CA THR A 80 -3.89 -20.13 8.91
C THR A 80 -2.71 -19.62 8.09
N VAL A 81 -2.72 -19.86 6.78
CA VAL A 81 -1.68 -19.35 5.87
C VAL A 81 -1.67 -17.81 5.89
N ASP A 82 -2.84 -17.17 5.88
CA ASP A 82 -2.94 -15.71 6.00
C ASP A 82 -2.31 -15.18 7.29
N ARG A 83 -2.54 -15.86 8.42
CA ARG A 83 -1.95 -15.47 9.69
C ARG A 83 -0.43 -15.66 9.67
N LEU A 84 0.06 -16.72 9.04
CA LEU A 84 1.49 -16.94 8.82
C LEU A 84 2.10 -15.83 7.96
N ILE A 85 1.44 -15.44 6.86
CA ILE A 85 1.90 -14.36 5.98
C ILE A 85 2.05 -13.06 6.76
N VAL A 86 1.04 -12.69 7.54
CA VAL A 86 1.10 -11.48 8.39
C VAL A 86 2.27 -11.56 9.37
N GLN A 87 2.48 -12.71 10.01
CA GLN A 87 3.61 -12.89 10.94
C GLN A 87 4.97 -12.77 10.24
N LEU A 88 5.13 -13.37 9.05
CA LEU A 88 6.35 -13.29 8.27
C LEU A 88 6.64 -11.85 7.85
N ILE A 89 5.66 -11.15 7.28
CA ILE A 89 5.81 -9.75 6.85
C ILE A 89 6.11 -8.85 8.06
N THR A 90 5.46 -9.09 9.20
CA THR A 90 5.71 -8.33 10.44
C THR A 90 7.13 -8.52 10.94
N ALA A 91 7.66 -9.75 10.93
CA ALA A 91 9.04 -10.02 11.32
C ALA A 91 10.03 -9.34 10.37
N ILE A 92 9.83 -9.47 9.05
CA ILE A 92 10.68 -8.84 8.04
C ILE A 92 10.74 -7.32 8.23
N ALA A 93 9.59 -6.69 8.50
CA ALA A 93 9.51 -5.25 8.73
C ALA A 93 10.16 -4.82 10.05
N ASN A 94 9.92 -5.54 11.15
CA ASN A 94 10.46 -5.19 12.46
C ASN A 94 11.97 -5.35 12.54
N ASP A 95 12.52 -6.35 11.86
CA ASP A 95 13.94 -6.68 11.90
C ASP A 95 14.75 -5.98 10.79
N ASN A 96 14.15 -5.01 10.08
CA ASN A 96 14.75 -4.29 8.93
C ASN A 96 15.35 -5.24 7.87
N MET A 97 14.69 -6.38 7.63
CA MET A 97 15.16 -7.42 6.70
C MET A 97 14.65 -7.22 5.27
N VAL A 98 13.91 -6.14 4.99
CA VAL A 98 13.28 -5.89 3.68
C VAL A 98 14.32 -5.95 2.56
N ASP A 99 15.40 -5.18 2.66
CA ASP A 99 16.45 -5.14 1.63
C ASP A 99 17.17 -6.49 1.50
N ALA A 100 17.29 -7.23 2.60
CA ALA A 100 17.93 -8.55 2.61
C ALA A 100 17.07 -9.65 1.97
N VAL A 101 15.74 -9.52 2.05
CA VAL A 101 14.79 -10.46 1.43
C VAL A 101 14.58 -10.15 -0.04
N LEU A 102 14.56 -8.87 -0.40
CA LEU A 102 14.42 -8.44 -1.79
C LEU A 102 15.71 -8.65 -2.60
N ASP A 103 16.87 -8.66 -1.95
CA ASP A 103 18.19 -8.81 -2.59
C ASP A 103 18.44 -7.77 -3.69
N ASP A 104 17.85 -6.58 -3.56
CA ASP A 104 17.90 -5.49 -4.56
C ASP A 104 19.26 -4.75 -4.58
N ARG A 105 20.35 -5.39 -4.11
CA ARG A 105 21.72 -4.85 -4.22
C ARG A 105 22.24 -4.98 -5.66
N GLY A 106 21.61 -4.29 -6.60
CA GLY A 106 21.93 -4.45 -8.02
C GLY A 106 21.42 -3.38 -9.00
N ALA A 107 20.96 -2.22 -8.55
CA ALA A 107 20.64 -1.11 -9.45
C ALA A 107 21.24 0.20 -8.93
N ALA A 108 22.54 0.40 -9.21
CA ALA A 108 23.20 1.70 -9.17
C ALA A 108 23.30 2.25 -10.60
#